data_AF-A0A9X0I2R7-F1
#
_entry.id   AF-A0A9X0I2R7-F1
#
_cell.length_a   1.000
_cell.length_b   1.000
_cell.length_c   1.000
_cell.angle_alpha   90.00
_cell.angle_beta   90.00
_cell.angle_gamma   90.00
#
_symmetry.space_group_name_H-M   'P 1'
#
loop_
_entity.id
_entity.type
_entity.pdbx_description
1 polymer ?
#
loop_
_entity_poly.entity_id
_entity_poly.type
_entity_poly.pdbx_seq_one_letter_code
_entity_poly.pdbx_strand_id
1 'polypeptide(L)'
;MRVYQRSAALVVLTTVSLTLVGCGLIGGDKEPAEQPGRAPADEALAKSRERVQAYLDAMTAKDVAAGRSQLCTVLHESFDAAATGPNGDFADHFTVTQTEIVDIRPGPVGQEVSTVVTVTVGKREASRSLLFTVTRDGLDWCISGERPGGHSPSPTPTP
;
A
#
# COMPACT_ATOMS: atom_id res chain seq x y z
N MET A 1 41.55 57.14 -24.16
CA MET A 1 43.03 57.19 -24.18
C MET A 1 43.57 56.37 -23.03
N ARG A 2 44.52 55.46 -23.29
CA ARG A 2 45.41 54.73 -22.35
C ARG A 2 44.71 53.68 -21.44
N VAL A 3 45.22 52.47 -21.21
CA VAL A 3 46.46 51.76 -21.57
C VAL A 3 46.14 50.25 -21.51
N TYR A 4 46.70 49.49 -22.46
CA TYR A 4 46.77 48.03 -22.45
C TYR A 4 47.65 47.54 -21.30
N GLN A 5 47.26 46.45 -20.64
CA GLN A 5 48.23 45.52 -20.05
C GLN A 5 47.81 44.07 -20.30
N ARG A 6 48.62 43.40 -21.12
CA ARG A 6 48.73 41.94 -21.25
C ARG A 6 49.76 41.47 -20.23
N SER A 7 49.48 40.37 -19.53
CA SER A 7 50.52 39.51 -18.95
C SER A 7 50.03 38.06 -18.95
N ALA A 8 50.85 37.20 -19.54
CA ALA A 8 50.73 35.74 -19.59
C ALA A 8 51.70 35.12 -18.58
N ALA A 9 51.35 33.93 -18.04
CA ALA A 9 52.24 32.82 -17.64
C ALA A 9 51.36 31.77 -16.90
N LEU A 10 51.14 30.55 -17.41
CA LEU A 10 52.01 29.35 -17.33
C LEU A 10 52.47 29.03 -15.89
N VAL A 11 52.13 27.81 -15.39
CA VAL A 11 53.06 26.82 -14.78
C VAL A 11 52.32 25.78 -13.88
N VAL A 12 52.37 24.53 -14.37
CA VAL A 12 52.76 23.27 -13.69
C VAL A 12 51.76 22.41 -12.87
N LEU A 13 51.92 21.12 -13.20
CA LEU A 13 51.42 19.83 -12.72
C LEU A 13 51.63 19.51 -11.22
N THR A 14 50.76 18.59 -10.78
CA THR A 14 50.94 17.52 -9.77
C THR A 14 51.10 17.86 -8.29
N THR A 15 50.14 17.39 -7.49
CA THR A 15 50.40 16.51 -6.33
C THR A 15 49.17 15.65 -6.01
N VAL A 16 49.37 14.34 -6.03
CA VAL A 16 48.51 13.35 -5.35
C VAL A 16 48.81 13.43 -3.86
N SER A 17 47.79 13.42 -3.01
CA SER A 17 47.91 12.99 -1.62
C SER A 17 46.57 12.42 -1.15
N LEU A 18 46.54 11.09 -1.07
CA LEU A 18 45.53 10.36 -0.31
C LEU A 18 45.59 10.83 1.14
N THR A 19 44.48 11.31 1.69
CA THR A 19 44.37 11.54 3.12
C THR A 19 43.06 10.99 3.67
N LEU A 20 43.25 10.03 4.56
CA LEU A 20 42.46 9.74 5.76
C LEU A 20 41.17 8.91 5.57
N VAL A 21 41.40 7.61 5.72
CA VAL A 21 40.57 6.63 6.44
C VAL A 21 39.71 7.32 7.50
N GLY A 22 38.45 7.57 7.16
CA GLY A 22 37.40 7.83 8.14
C GLY A 22 36.94 6.48 8.70
N CYS A 23 37.25 6.22 9.97
CA CYS A 23 36.59 5.20 10.78
C CYS A 23 35.10 5.52 10.86
N GLY A 24 34.32 5.00 9.92
CA GLY A 24 32.89 4.85 10.03
C GLY A 24 32.57 3.39 9.78
N LEU A 25 32.57 2.59 10.84
CA LEU A 25 31.80 1.34 10.89
C LEU A 25 30.31 1.71 10.84
N ILE A 26 29.87 2.22 9.69
CA ILE A 26 28.46 2.42 9.41
C ILE A 26 28.00 1.06 8.89
N GLY A 27 27.50 0.24 9.81
CA GLY A 27 26.57 -0.83 9.49
C GLY A 27 25.38 -0.17 8.80
N GLY A 28 25.48 -0.04 7.48
CA GLY A 28 24.40 0.41 6.64
C GLY A 28 23.43 -0.74 6.48
N ASP A 29 22.52 -0.89 7.45
CA ASP A 29 21.20 -1.39 7.13
C ASP A 29 20.73 -0.61 5.91
N LYS A 30 20.64 -1.29 4.76
CA LYS A 30 20.02 -0.74 3.57
C LYS A 30 18.55 -0.60 3.88
N GLU A 31 18.18 0.49 4.52
CA GLU A 31 16.82 0.98 4.49
C GLU A 31 16.44 1.12 3.01
N PRO A 32 15.36 0.47 2.53
CA PRO A 32 14.94 0.61 1.15
C PRO A 32 14.70 2.10 0.89
N ALA A 33 15.48 2.70 -0.02
CA ALA A 33 15.32 4.10 -0.37
C ALA A 33 13.85 4.40 -0.68
N GLU A 34 13.29 5.39 0.01
CA GLU A 34 11.91 5.84 -0.19
C GLU A 34 11.68 6.15 -1.67
N GLN A 35 10.76 5.42 -2.31
CA GLN A 35 10.43 5.68 -3.70
C GLN A 35 9.64 6.99 -3.78
N PRO A 36 9.98 7.93 -4.69
CA PRO A 36 9.25 9.17 -4.85
C PRO A 36 7.75 8.90 -5.10
N GLY A 37 6.88 9.50 -4.27
CA GLY A 37 5.42 9.33 -4.35
C GLY A 37 4.85 8.17 -3.52
N ARG A 38 5.69 7.33 -2.90
CA ARG A 38 5.24 6.34 -1.90
C ARG A 38 5.17 7.01 -0.53
N ALA A 39 4.06 6.80 0.17
CA ALA A 39 3.93 7.24 1.56
C ALA A 39 4.92 6.49 2.48
N PRO A 40 5.30 7.06 3.64
CA PRO A 40 6.03 6.33 4.68
C PRO A 40 5.37 4.98 4.97
N ALA A 41 6.18 3.95 5.24
CA ALA A 41 5.70 2.58 5.39
C ALA A 41 4.62 2.44 6.48
N ASP A 42 4.81 3.12 7.61
CA ASP A 42 3.88 3.09 8.73
C ASP A 42 2.55 3.79 8.41
N GLU A 43 2.59 4.94 7.70
CA GLU A 43 1.38 5.62 7.21
C GLU A 43 0.61 4.70 6.27
N ALA A 44 1.32 4.09 5.32
CA ALA A 44 0.72 3.19 4.33
C ALA A 44 0.05 1.98 4.99
N LEU A 45 0.73 1.37 5.97
CA LEU A 45 0.18 0.24 6.72
C LEU A 45 -1.08 0.65 7.49
N ALA A 46 -1.02 1.75 8.25
CA ALA A 46 -2.15 2.22 9.05
C ALA A 46 -3.36 2.58 8.19
N LYS A 47 -3.15 3.36 7.12
CA LYS A 47 -4.21 3.81 6.22
C LYS A 47 -4.84 2.66 5.42
N SER A 48 -4.03 1.68 5.04
CA SER A 48 -4.55 0.50 4.35
C SER A 48 -5.40 -0.38 5.25
N ARG A 49 -4.98 -0.56 6.51
CA ARG A 49 -5.79 -1.26 7.51
C ARG A 49 -7.11 -0.54 7.75
N GLU A 50 -7.06 0.77 7.99
CA GLU A 50 -8.25 1.60 8.23
C GLU A 50 -9.25 1.48 7.07
N ARG A 51 -8.76 1.62 5.83
CA ARG A 51 -9.62 1.62 4.64
C ARG A 51 -10.29 0.27 4.39
N VAL A 52 -9.53 -0.83 4.52
CA VAL A 52 -10.08 -2.17 4.31
C VAL A 52 -11.01 -2.56 5.46
N GLN A 53 -10.67 -2.23 6.71
CA GLN A 53 -11.57 -2.49 7.84
C GLN A 53 -12.92 -1.79 7.65
N ALA A 54 -12.93 -0.53 7.20
CA ALA A 54 -14.17 0.20 6.93
C ALA A 54 -15.02 -0.47 5.82
N TYR A 55 -14.39 -1.07 4.80
CA TYR A 55 -15.11 -1.83 3.76
C TYR A 55 -15.71 -3.12 4.32
N LEU A 56 -14.94 -3.87 5.12
CA LEU A 56 -15.40 -5.10 5.78
C LEU A 56 -16.55 -4.83 6.77
N ASP A 57 -16.48 -3.72 7.49
CA ASP A 57 -17.54 -3.28 8.40
C ASP A 57 -18.81 -2.93 7.61
N ALA A 58 -18.66 -2.27 6.45
CA ALA A 58 -19.77 -1.99 5.54
C ALA A 58 -20.41 -3.27 4.99
N MET A 59 -19.61 -4.27 4.60
CA MET A 59 -20.13 -5.59 4.17
C MET A 59 -20.94 -6.27 5.29
N THR A 60 -20.45 -6.18 6.53
CA THR A 60 -21.11 -6.73 7.73
C THR A 60 -22.43 -6.02 8.00
N ALA A 61 -22.45 -4.69 7.88
CA ALA A 61 -23.65 -3.85 8.05
C ALA A 61 -24.61 -3.86 6.85
N LYS A 62 -24.21 -4.47 5.71
CA LYS A 62 -24.88 -4.35 4.41
C LYS A 62 -25.08 -2.89 3.96
N ASP A 63 -24.13 -2.03 4.29
CA ASP A 63 -24.14 -0.62 3.89
C ASP A 63 -23.37 -0.42 2.58
N VAL A 64 -24.11 -0.48 1.47
CA VAL A 64 -23.57 -0.33 0.11
C VAL A 64 -22.88 1.02 -0.08
N ALA A 65 -23.43 2.10 0.49
CA ALA A 65 -22.88 3.44 0.31
C ALA A 65 -21.56 3.60 1.09
N ALA A 66 -21.50 3.07 2.32
CA ALA A 66 -20.27 3.04 3.09
C ALA A 66 -19.19 2.21 2.40
N GLY A 67 -19.54 1.05 1.83
CA GLY A 67 -18.62 0.21 1.05
C GLY A 67 -18.07 0.96 -0.17
N ARG A 68 -18.96 1.53 -0.99
CA ARG A 68 -18.62 2.35 -2.16
C ARG A 68 -17.63 3.46 -1.82
N SER A 69 -17.83 4.13 -0.68
CA SER A 69 -16.97 5.25 -0.27
C SER A 69 -15.53 4.87 0.06
N GLN A 70 -15.23 3.58 0.27
CA GLN A 70 -13.86 3.11 0.48
C GLN A 70 -13.10 2.82 -0.82
N LEU A 71 -13.82 2.69 -1.94
CA LEU A 71 -13.24 2.37 -3.25
C LEU A 71 -12.76 3.63 -3.96
N CYS A 72 -11.72 3.48 -4.77
CA CYS A 72 -11.28 4.55 -5.67
C CYS A 72 -12.41 4.89 -6.66
N THR A 73 -12.55 6.16 -7.01
CA THR A 73 -13.67 6.66 -7.85
C THR A 73 -13.85 5.89 -9.16
N VAL A 74 -12.74 5.45 -9.77
CA VAL A 74 -12.77 4.66 -11.01
C VAL A 74 -13.51 3.32 -10.88
N LEU A 75 -13.64 2.77 -9.67
CA LEU A 75 -14.33 1.51 -9.42
C LEU A 75 -15.83 1.70 -9.09
N HIS A 76 -16.28 2.93 -8.85
CA HIS A 76 -17.63 3.19 -8.37
C HIS A 76 -18.72 2.68 -9.33
N GLU A 77 -18.56 2.89 -10.63
CA GLU A 77 -19.55 2.43 -11.61
C GLU A 77 -19.66 0.89 -11.64
N SER A 78 -18.52 0.18 -11.68
CA SER A 78 -18.51 -1.28 -11.64
C SER A 78 -19.06 -1.83 -10.31
N PHE A 79 -18.79 -1.12 -9.20
CA PHE A 79 -19.33 -1.47 -7.91
C PHE A 79 -20.85 -1.30 -7.89
N ASP A 80 -21.37 -0.15 -8.31
CA ASP A 80 -22.81 0.15 -8.33
C ASP A 80 -23.59 -0.89 -9.18
N ALA A 81 -22.97 -1.41 -10.25
CA ALA A 81 -23.57 -2.44 -11.10
C ALA A 81 -23.57 -3.85 -10.48
N ALA A 82 -22.61 -4.18 -9.61
CA ALA A 82 -22.34 -5.55 -9.17
C ALA A 82 -22.54 -5.81 -7.68
N ALA A 83 -22.48 -4.78 -6.83
CA ALA A 83 -22.37 -4.91 -5.37
C ALA A 83 -23.49 -5.75 -4.74
N THR A 84 -24.71 -5.67 -5.27
CA THR A 84 -25.88 -6.42 -4.79
C THR A 84 -26.30 -7.56 -5.72
N GLY A 85 -25.54 -7.79 -6.80
CA GLY A 85 -25.77 -8.89 -7.74
C GLY A 85 -25.49 -10.27 -7.11
N PRO A 86 -25.70 -11.37 -7.86
CA PRO A 86 -25.57 -12.73 -7.31
C PRO A 86 -24.21 -13.08 -6.70
N ASN A 87 -23.15 -12.38 -7.11
CA ASN A 87 -21.79 -12.56 -6.56
C ASN A 87 -21.26 -11.28 -5.91
N GLY A 88 -22.12 -10.29 -5.65
CA GLY A 88 -21.72 -9.02 -5.06
C GLY A 88 -21.52 -9.14 -3.56
N ASP A 89 -20.57 -8.37 -3.02
CA ASP A 89 -20.20 -8.37 -1.59
C ASP A 89 -21.35 -7.97 -0.66
N PHE A 90 -22.36 -7.28 -1.21
CA PHE A 90 -23.51 -6.76 -0.50
C PHE A 90 -24.80 -7.50 -0.87
N ALA A 91 -24.72 -8.66 -1.54
CA ALA A 91 -25.91 -9.40 -1.95
C ALA A 91 -26.76 -9.87 -0.75
N ASP A 92 -28.10 -9.82 -0.90
CA ASP A 92 -29.04 -10.10 0.19
C ASP A 92 -29.13 -11.57 0.61
N HIS A 93 -28.65 -12.48 -0.25
CA HIS A 93 -28.81 -13.93 -0.04
C HIS A 93 -27.77 -14.54 0.92
N PHE A 94 -26.84 -13.72 1.44
CA PHE A 94 -25.89 -14.13 2.48
C PHE A 94 -25.66 -13.02 3.50
N THR A 95 -25.26 -13.41 4.70
CA THR A 95 -24.79 -12.50 5.75
C THR A 95 -23.29 -12.67 5.94
N VAL A 96 -22.56 -11.58 6.14
CA VAL A 96 -21.17 -11.65 6.61
C VAL A 96 -21.19 -11.74 8.13
N THR A 97 -20.68 -12.82 8.69
CA THR A 97 -20.71 -13.08 10.15
C THR A 97 -19.38 -12.83 10.83
N GLN A 98 -18.28 -12.86 10.07
CA GLN A 98 -16.95 -12.58 10.58
C GLN A 98 -16.07 -12.00 9.46
N THR A 99 -15.23 -11.05 9.82
CA THR A 99 -14.19 -10.49 8.96
C THR A 99 -12.88 -10.41 9.75
N GLU A 100 -11.77 -10.67 9.07
CA GLU A 100 -10.43 -10.61 9.67
C GLU A 100 -9.41 -10.14 8.65
N ILE A 101 -8.57 -9.17 9.02
CA ILE A 101 -7.36 -8.81 8.27
C ILE A 101 -6.20 -9.65 8.80
N VAL A 102 -5.68 -10.56 7.97
CA VAL A 102 -4.66 -11.53 8.38
C VAL A 102 -3.23 -11.11 8.02
N ASP A 103 -3.07 -10.22 7.04
CA ASP A 103 -1.74 -9.76 6.59
C ASP A 103 -1.84 -8.42 5.84
N ILE A 104 -0.81 -7.58 5.97
CA ILE A 104 -0.65 -6.33 5.21
C ILE A 104 0.80 -6.24 4.76
N ARG A 105 1.04 -6.04 3.46
CA ARG A 105 2.38 -5.88 2.93
C ARG A 105 2.45 -4.94 1.72
N PRO A 106 3.61 -4.33 1.45
CA PRO A 106 3.81 -3.59 0.21
C PRO A 106 3.67 -4.50 -1.01
N GLY A 107 2.86 -4.08 -1.97
CA GLY A 107 2.73 -4.67 -3.30
C GLY A 107 3.29 -3.76 -4.41
N PRO A 108 3.17 -4.19 -5.68
CA PRO A 108 3.73 -3.48 -6.82
C PRO A 108 3.01 -2.16 -7.13
N VAL A 109 1.71 -2.08 -6.87
CA VAL A 109 0.88 -0.91 -7.22
C VAL A 109 0.22 -0.25 -6.00
N GLY A 110 0.49 -0.75 -4.78
CA GLY A 110 -0.15 -0.30 -3.55
C GLY A 110 0.23 -1.17 -2.35
N GLN A 111 -0.45 -1.00 -1.23
CA GLN A 111 -0.43 -1.97 -0.14
C GLN A 111 -1.41 -3.10 -0.46
N GLU A 112 -0.99 -4.34 -0.26
CA GLU A 112 -1.85 -5.51 -0.37
C GLU A 112 -2.31 -5.91 1.04
N VAL A 113 -3.62 -6.05 1.21
CA VAL A 113 -4.27 -6.40 2.48
C VAL A 113 -5.02 -7.72 2.30
N SER A 114 -4.54 -8.77 2.95
CA SER A 114 -5.15 -10.09 2.90
C SER A 114 -6.20 -10.22 4.00
N THR A 115 -7.38 -10.70 3.65
CA THR A 115 -8.49 -10.88 4.58
C THR A 115 -9.09 -12.26 4.49
N VAL A 116 -9.82 -12.63 5.53
CA VAL A 116 -10.74 -13.77 5.53
C VAL A 116 -12.12 -13.23 5.91
N VAL A 117 -13.11 -13.58 5.10
CA VAL A 117 -14.53 -13.24 5.30
C VAL A 117 -15.33 -14.52 5.43
N THR A 118 -16.07 -14.68 6.52
CA THR A 118 -16.99 -15.80 6.70
C THR A 118 -18.40 -15.32 6.36
N VAL A 119 -19.03 -16.03 5.42
CA VAL A 119 -20.40 -15.80 4.99
C VAL A 119 -21.31 -16.93 5.40
N THR A 120 -22.54 -16.60 5.74
CA THR A 120 -23.59 -17.55 6.10
C THR A 120 -24.73 -17.47 5.09
N VAL A 121 -25.09 -18.61 4.51
CA VAL A 121 -26.24 -18.79 3.61
C VAL A 121 -27.18 -19.81 4.24
N GLY A 122 -28.29 -19.32 4.80
CA GLY A 122 -29.20 -20.15 5.59
C GLY A 122 -28.50 -20.74 6.82
N LYS A 123 -28.26 -22.06 6.82
CA LYS A 123 -27.57 -22.78 7.92
C LYS A 123 -26.13 -23.17 7.58
N ARG A 124 -25.63 -22.77 6.40
CA ARG A 124 -24.29 -23.13 5.93
C ARG A 124 -23.37 -21.92 6.06
N GLU A 125 -22.16 -22.16 6.51
CA GLU A 125 -21.10 -21.16 6.56
C GLU A 125 -20.00 -21.51 5.58
N ALA A 126 -19.33 -20.49 5.07
CA ALA A 126 -18.16 -20.64 4.23
C ALA A 126 -17.21 -19.45 4.40
N SER A 127 -15.92 -19.71 4.53
CA SER A 127 -14.91 -18.65 4.54
C SER A 127 -14.32 -18.41 3.15
N ARG A 128 -14.01 -17.16 2.85
CA ARG A 128 -13.42 -16.69 1.60
C ARG A 128 -12.24 -15.80 1.91
N SER A 129 -11.11 -16.09 1.27
CA SER A 129 -9.97 -15.20 1.30
C SER A 129 -10.11 -14.14 0.22
N LEU A 130 -9.89 -12.88 0.59
CA LEU A 130 -9.88 -11.75 -0.33
C LEU A 130 -8.57 -10.98 -0.19
N LEU A 131 -8.05 -10.51 -1.33
CA LEU A 131 -6.90 -9.62 -1.38
C LEU A 131 -7.35 -8.27 -1.88
N PHE A 132 -7.25 -7.27 -1.02
CA PHE A 132 -7.46 -5.88 -1.37
C PHE A 132 -6.14 -5.23 -1.75
N THR A 133 -6.19 -4.32 -2.71
CA THR A 133 -5.09 -3.40 -3.01
C THR A 133 -5.51 -1.99 -2.63
N VAL A 134 -4.74 -1.35 -1.76
CA VAL A 134 -4.97 0.03 -1.32
C VAL A 134 -3.88 0.92 -1.90
N THR A 135 -4.30 2.04 -2.47
CA THR A 135 -3.39 3.01 -3.09
C THR A 135 -3.62 4.39 -2.52
N ARG A 136 -2.57 5.22 -2.61
CA ARG A 136 -2.67 6.65 -2.34
C ARG A 136 -3.03 7.35 -3.64
N ASP A 137 -4.11 8.12 -3.62
CA ASP A 137 -4.54 9.00 -4.71
C ASP A 137 -4.50 10.44 -4.22
N GLY A 138 -3.43 11.17 -4.59
CA GLY A 138 -3.14 12.48 -4.03
C GLY A 138 -2.93 12.46 -2.51
N LEU A 139 -3.81 13.12 -1.76
CA LEU A 139 -3.80 13.12 -0.29
C LEU A 139 -4.71 12.04 0.32
N ASP A 140 -5.51 11.38 -0.50
CA ASP A 140 -6.46 10.37 -0.05
C ASP A 140 -5.93 8.96 -0.27
N TRP A 141 -6.59 8.01 0.39
CA TRP A 141 -6.32 6.58 0.29
C TRP A 141 -7.60 5.88 -0.12
N CYS A 142 -7.52 4.91 -1.04
CA CYS A 142 -8.69 4.18 -1.50
C CYS A 142 -8.33 2.75 -1.93
N ILE A 143 -9.31 1.85 -1.88
CA ILE A 143 -9.18 0.49 -2.42
C ILE A 143 -9.24 0.59 -3.94
N SER A 144 -8.14 0.23 -4.60
CA SER A 144 -8.00 0.24 -6.06
C SER A 144 -8.24 -1.11 -6.70
N GLY A 145 -8.47 -2.15 -5.90
CA GLY A 145 -8.79 -3.47 -6.41
C GLY A 145 -9.11 -4.46 -5.31
N GLU A 146 -9.91 -5.45 -5.68
CA GLU A 146 -10.26 -6.60 -4.88
C GLU A 146 -10.20 -7.85 -5.77
N ARG A 147 -9.67 -8.94 -5.23
CA ARG A 147 -9.66 -10.24 -5.92
C ARG A 147 -9.72 -11.39 -4.92
N PRO A 148 -10.20 -12.58 -5.33
CA PRO A 148 -10.08 -13.78 -4.51
C PRO A 148 -8.63 -14.12 -4.17
N GLY A 149 -8.41 -14.65 -2.97
CA GLY A 149 -7.10 -15.12 -2.49
C GLY A 149 -6.50 -14.23 -1.41
N GLY A 150 -5.19 -14.30 -1.24
CA GLY A 150 -4.47 -13.57 -0.21
C GLY A 150 -3.08 -14.15 -0.01
N HIS A 151 -2.26 -13.42 0.75
CA HIS A 151 -0.99 -13.91 1.21
C HIS A 151 -1.19 -14.76 2.47
N SER A 152 -0.41 -15.83 2.59
CA SER A 152 -0.27 -16.49 3.89
C SER A 152 0.45 -15.55 4.86
N PRO A 153 0.03 -15.48 6.14
CA PRO A 153 0.71 -14.65 7.12
C PRO A 153 2.19 -15.02 7.19
N SER A 154 3.04 -14.00 7.26
CA SER A 154 4.47 -14.23 7.45
C SER A 154 4.72 -14.94 8.78
N PRO A 155 5.62 -15.93 8.84
CA PRO A 155 5.94 -16.60 10.09
C PRO A 155 6.50 -15.60 11.11
N THR A 156 6.02 -15.66 12.35
CA THR A 156 6.59 -14.88 13.46
C THR A 156 8.02 -15.33 13.69
N PRO A 157 9.02 -14.42 13.73
CA PRO A 157 10.39 -14.80 14.07
C PRO A 157 10.43 -15.39 15.47
N THR A 158 11.03 -16.58 15.60
CA THR A 158 11.27 -17.22 16.91
C THR A 158 12.36 -16.44 17.66
N PRO A 159 12.20 -16.18 18.99
CA PRO A 159 13.21 -15.51 19.80
C PRO A 159 14.55 -16.23 19.88
#